data_AF-A0AAU9JGF5-F1
#
_entry.id   AF-A0AAU9JGF5-F1
#
_cell.length_a   1.000
_cell.length_b   1.000
_cell.length_c   1.000
_cell.angle_alpha   90.00
_cell.angle_beta   90.00
_cell.angle_gamma   90.00
#
_symmetry.space_group_name_H-M   'P 1'
#
loop_
_entity.id
_entity.type
_entity.pdbx_description
1 polymer ?
#
loop_
_entity_poly.entity_id
_entity_poly.type
_entity_poly.pdbx_seq_one_letter_code
_entity_poly.pdbx_strand_id
1 'polypeptide(L)'
;MDSLPDEIATEIFGFLAANDLCTVSLINKRFHSLAQSNFIWKNVFSRRWNMVPSSEGNLKEFYANLNCRVTGIISQYQSENHRLQELLAFEKKRQLESLNQRIQEKKNKRFIKELEMSL
;
A
#
# COMPACT_ATOMS: atom_id res chain seq x y z
N MET A 1 -0.96 -46.42 -0.66
CA MET A 1 -1.46 -45.25 -1.40
C MET A 1 -0.26 -44.51 -1.90
N ASP A 2 -0.10 -44.40 -3.21
CA ASP A 2 1.01 -43.68 -3.82
C ASP A 2 0.87 -42.20 -3.51
N SER A 3 1.72 -41.70 -2.62
CA SER A 3 1.79 -40.27 -2.36
C SER A 3 2.35 -39.58 -3.59
N LEU A 4 1.73 -38.46 -4.00
CA LEU A 4 2.26 -37.59 -5.06
C LEU A 4 3.77 -37.36 -4.85
N PRO A 5 4.65 -37.42 -5.87
CA PRO A 5 6.06 -37.13 -5.71
C PRO A 5 6.34 -35.69 -5.23
N ASP A 6 7.45 -35.49 -4.52
CA ASP A 6 7.82 -34.18 -3.96
C ASP A 6 8.12 -33.14 -5.05
N GLU A 7 8.66 -33.56 -6.18
CA GLU A 7 8.96 -32.72 -7.34
C GLU A 7 7.68 -32.15 -7.93
N ILE A 8 6.65 -33.00 -8.09
CA ILE A 8 5.36 -32.58 -8.64
C ILE A 8 4.63 -31.67 -7.65
N ALA A 9 4.66 -31.99 -6.35
CA ALA A 9 4.10 -31.14 -5.32
C ALA A 9 4.80 -29.76 -5.26
N THR A 10 6.13 -29.74 -5.39
CA THR A 10 6.94 -28.52 -5.43
C THR A 10 6.58 -27.66 -6.64
N GLU A 11 6.41 -28.28 -7.81
CA GLU A 11 6.01 -27.56 -9.03
C GLU A 11 4.61 -26.95 -8.89
N ILE A 12 3.64 -27.70 -8.35
CA ILE A 12 2.30 -27.19 -8.04
C ILE A 12 2.39 -25.99 -7.07
N PHE A 13 3.19 -26.10 -6.02
CA PHE A 13 3.40 -25.01 -5.07
C PHE A 13 4.07 -23.79 -5.73
N GLY A 14 4.89 -23.97 -6.77
CA GLY A 14 5.47 -22.89 -7.56
C GLY A 14 4.44 -21.94 -8.20
N PHE A 15 3.20 -22.39 -8.41
CA PHE A 15 2.11 -21.56 -8.94
C PHE A 15 1.36 -20.76 -7.87
N LEU A 16 1.58 -21.04 -6.58
CA LEU A 16 0.87 -20.40 -5.48
C LEU A 16 1.44 -19.00 -5.16
N ALA A 17 0.60 -18.12 -4.60
CA ALA A 17 1.06 -16.87 -4.02
C ALA A 17 1.75 -17.13 -2.67
N ALA A 18 2.56 -16.17 -2.21
CA ALA A 18 3.29 -16.30 -0.94
C ALA A 18 2.37 -16.58 0.26
N ASN A 19 1.17 -15.99 0.28
CA ASN A 19 0.19 -16.20 1.35
C ASN A 19 -0.34 -17.64 1.34
N ASP A 20 -0.65 -18.16 0.15
CA ASP A 20 -1.15 -19.53 -0.02
C ASP A 20 -0.07 -20.56 0.35
N LEU A 21 1.20 -20.29 0.02
CA LEU A 21 2.34 -21.10 0.43
C LEU A 21 2.49 -21.15 1.95
N CYS A 22 2.28 -20.03 2.63
CA CYS A 22 2.24 -19.99 4.09
C CYS A 22 1.11 -20.88 4.64
N THR A 23 -0.09 -20.82 4.06
CA THR A 23 -1.22 -21.68 4.47
C THR A 23 -0.91 -23.16 4.22
N VAL A 24 -0.38 -23.52 3.05
CA VAL A 24 0.03 -24.88 2.72
C VAL A 24 1.07 -25.42 3.70
N SER A 25 2.00 -24.57 4.15
CA SER A 25 3.04 -24.96 5.12
C SER A 25 2.50 -25.34 6.51
N LEU A 26 1.22 -25.08 6.80
CA LEU A 26 0.55 -25.42 8.06
C LEU A 26 -0.21 -26.75 8.00
N ILE A 27 -0.37 -27.36 6.82
CA ILE A 27 -1.20 -28.58 6.66
C ILE A 27 -0.52 -29.80 7.29
N ASN A 28 0.74 -30.04 6.97
CA ASN A 28 1.52 -31.17 7.50
C ASN A 28 3.04 -30.93 7.35
N LYS A 29 3.84 -31.79 7.99
CA LYS A 29 5.32 -31.68 7.98
C LYS A 29 5.93 -31.74 6.57
N ARG A 30 5.37 -32.56 5.68
CA ARG A 30 5.85 -32.71 4.30
C ARG A 30 5.64 -31.41 3.54
N PHE A 31 4.44 -30.84 3.58
CA PHE A 31 4.12 -29.58 2.91
C PHE A 31 4.88 -28.40 3.52
N HIS A 32 5.11 -28.43 4.83
CA HIS A 32 5.97 -27.46 5.49
C HIS A 32 7.37 -27.44 4.89
N SER A 33 7.99 -28.61 4.73
CA SER A 33 9.33 -28.73 4.14
C SER A 33 9.35 -28.28 2.67
N LEU A 34 8.40 -28.75 1.87
CA LEU A 34 8.32 -28.39 0.45
C LEU A 34 8.10 -26.88 0.27
N ALA A 35 7.16 -26.27 0.99
CA ALA A 35 6.86 -24.84 0.90
C ALA A 35 8.00 -23.91 1.38
N GLN A 36 9.04 -24.44 2.03
CA GLN A 36 10.24 -23.70 2.38
C GLN A 36 11.32 -23.72 1.28
N SER A 37 11.13 -24.50 0.21
CA SER A 37 12.14 -24.64 -0.85
C SER A 37 12.47 -23.31 -1.51
N ASN A 38 13.78 -23.00 -1.59
CA ASN A 38 14.28 -21.84 -2.31
C ASN A 38 13.85 -21.82 -3.79
N PHE A 39 13.63 -22.99 -4.40
CA PHE A 39 13.12 -23.07 -5.78
C PHE A 39 11.75 -22.38 -5.92
N ILE A 40 10.82 -22.68 -5.01
CA ILE A 40 9.49 -22.06 -5.00
C ILE A 40 9.61 -20.55 -4.76
N TRP A 41 10.42 -20.15 -3.77
CA TRP A 41 10.55 -18.73 -3.45
C TRP A 41 11.22 -17.94 -4.57
N LYS A 42 12.13 -18.51 -5.36
CA LYS A 42 12.61 -17.88 -6.61
C LYS A 42 11.47 -17.56 -7.58
N ASN A 43 10.53 -18.49 -7.77
CA ASN A 43 9.37 -18.28 -8.64
C ASN A 43 8.44 -17.19 -8.08
N VAL A 44 8.22 -17.17 -6.76
CA VAL A 44 7.45 -16.12 -6.08
C VAL A 44 8.10 -14.74 -6.28
N PHE A 45 9.43 -14.63 -6.13
CA PHE A 45 10.17 -13.38 -6.39
C PHE A 45 10.03 -12.94 -7.85
N SER A 46 10.26 -13.85 -8.79
CA SER A 46 10.19 -13.56 -10.22
C SER A 46 8.81 -13.07 -10.63
N ARG A 47 7.73 -13.72 -10.17
CA ARG A 47 6.36 -13.31 -10.52
C ARG A 47 5.94 -11.99 -9.87
N ARG A 48 6.38 -11.72 -8.64
CA ARG A 48 5.94 -10.51 -7.91
C ARG A 48 6.72 -9.26 -8.33
N TRP A 49 8.03 -9.41 -8.58
CA TRP A 49 8.92 -8.27 -8.80
C TRP A 49 9.67 -8.30 -10.13
N ASN A 50 9.39 -9.27 -11.00
CA ASN A 50 10.13 -9.49 -12.26
C ASN A 50 11.66 -9.54 -12.04
N MET A 51 12.08 -10.11 -10.91
CA MET A 51 13.46 -10.12 -10.46
C MET A 51 13.85 -11.50 -9.95
N VAL A 52 15.07 -11.93 -10.27
CA VAL A 52 15.69 -13.13 -9.69
C VAL A 52 16.46 -12.70 -8.44
N PRO A 53 16.17 -13.27 -7.26
CA PRO A 53 16.88 -12.90 -6.04
C PRO A 53 18.32 -13.39 -6.12
N SER A 54 19.28 -12.51 -5.82
CA SER A 54 20.71 -12.82 -5.77
C SER A 54 21.15 -13.48 -4.44
N SER A 55 20.25 -13.61 -3.48
CA SER A 55 20.56 -14.19 -2.17
C SER A 55 20.72 -15.71 -2.27
N GLU A 56 21.84 -16.23 -1.76
CA GLU A 56 22.06 -17.66 -1.53
C GLU A 56 21.39 -18.17 -0.24
N GLY A 57 20.85 -17.27 0.59
CA GLY A 57 20.24 -17.58 1.88
C GLY A 57 18.80 -18.10 1.79
N ASN A 58 18.10 -18.11 2.93
CA ASN A 58 16.69 -18.49 3.00
C ASN A 58 15.82 -17.44 2.30
N LEU A 59 15.32 -17.78 1.10
CA LEU A 59 14.56 -16.84 0.29
C LEU A 59 13.18 -16.52 0.87
N LYS A 60 12.58 -17.42 1.66
CA LYS A 60 11.34 -17.15 2.37
C LYS A 60 11.52 -16.03 3.41
N GLU A 61 12.59 -16.12 4.20
CA GLU A 61 12.91 -15.09 5.18
C GLU A 61 13.26 -13.76 4.52
N PHE A 62 14.06 -13.81 3.43
CA PHE A 62 14.37 -12.61 2.67
C PHE A 62 13.09 -11.96 2.10
N TYR A 63 12.17 -12.76 1.56
CA TYR A 63 10.86 -12.28 1.08
C TYR A 63 10.06 -11.61 2.19
N ALA A 64 9.96 -12.26 3.36
CA ALA A 64 9.19 -11.74 4.49
C ALA A 64 9.76 -10.39 4.97
N ASN A 65 11.08 -10.31 5.10
CA ASN A 65 11.77 -9.07 5.50
C ASN A 65 11.54 -7.95 4.48
N LEU A 66 11.67 -8.25 3.18
CA LEU A 66 11.41 -7.27 2.13
C LEU A 66 9.95 -6.81 2.14
N ASN A 67 9.00 -7.74 2.23
CA ASN A 67 7.57 -7.43 2.25
C ASN A 67 7.19 -6.57 3.46
N CYS A 68 7.75 -6.84 4.64
CA CYS A 68 7.56 -6.00 5.83
C CYS A 68 8.08 -4.57 5.61
N ARG A 69 9.30 -4.43 5.05
CA ARG A 69 9.89 -3.11 4.77
C ARG A 69 9.08 -2.32 3.75
N VAL A 70 8.71 -2.95 2.64
CA VAL A 70 7.90 -2.34 1.58
C VAL A 70 6.53 -1.91 2.14
N THR A 71 5.88 -2.78 2.91
CA THR A 71 4.60 -2.45 3.56
C THR A 71 4.76 -1.26 4.51
N GLY A 72 5.83 -1.20 5.30
CA GLY A 72 6.11 -0.06 6.17
C GLY A 72 6.28 1.25 5.40
N ILE A 73 7.03 1.24 4.30
CA ILE A 73 7.20 2.43 3.44
C ILE A 73 5.85 2.86 2.85
N ILE A 74 5.07 1.93 2.31
CA ILE A 74 3.74 2.22 1.76
C ILE A 74 2.84 2.87 2.82
N SER A 75 2.79 2.32 4.03
CA SER A 75 1.99 2.88 5.12
C SER A 75 2.43 4.30 5.51
N GLN A 76 3.74 4.57 5.54
CA GLN A 76 4.26 5.92 5.82
C GLN A 76 3.83 6.92 4.74
N TYR A 77 4.00 6.57 3.46
CA TYR A 77 3.57 7.43 2.35
C TYR A 77 2.06 7.66 2.34
N GLN A 78 1.26 6.63 2.64
CA GLN A 78 -0.20 6.76 2.72
C GLN A 78 -0.60 7.71 3.85
N SER A 79 0.03 7.59 5.03
CA SER A 79 -0.24 8.47 6.16
C SER A 79 0.13 9.93 5.85
N GLU A 80 1.29 10.17 5.25
CA GLU A 80 1.73 11.54 4.91
C GLU A 80 0.85 12.14 3.82
N ASN A 81 0.50 11.36 2.79
CA ASN A 81 -0.45 11.81 1.77
C ASN A 81 -1.81 12.18 2.36
N HIS A 82 -2.32 11.40 3.31
CA HIS A 82 -3.57 11.70 3.99
C HIS A 82 -3.49 13.04 4.74
N ARG A 83 -2.41 13.23 5.52
CA ARG A 83 -2.15 14.49 6.24
C ARG A 83 -2.06 15.69 5.29
N LEU A 84 -1.38 15.55 4.17
CA LEU A 84 -1.27 16.62 3.17
C LEU A 84 -2.63 16.96 2.55
N GLN A 85 -3.48 15.97 2.31
CA GLN A 85 -4.84 16.19 1.83
C GLN A 85 -5.69 16.97 2.85
N GLU A 86 -5.58 16.64 4.13
CA GLU A 86 -6.27 17.36 5.21
C GLU A 86 -5.79 18.82 5.30
N LEU A 87 -4.48 19.05 5.27
CA LEU A 87 -3.90 20.40 5.29
C LEU A 87 -4.36 21.22 4.09
N LEU A 88 -4.36 20.62 2.90
CA LEU A 88 -4.84 21.28 1.69
C LEU A 88 -6.33 21.63 1.78
N ALA A 89 -7.15 20.73 2.32
CA ALA A 89 -8.58 20.97 2.51
C ALA A 89 -8.83 22.11 3.51
N PHE A 90 -8.09 22.12 4.62
CA PHE A 90 -8.14 23.19 5.62
C PHE A 90 -7.75 24.54 5.02
N GLU A 91 -6.64 24.59 4.28
CA GLU A 91 -6.15 25.84 3.68
C GLU A 91 -7.13 26.38 2.63
N LYS A 92 -7.69 25.51 1.78
CA LYS A 92 -8.74 25.90 0.81
C LYS A 92 -9.96 26.50 1.51
N LYS A 93 -10.41 25.90 2.60
CA LYS A 93 -11.54 26.41 3.38
C LYS A 93 -11.23 27.80 3.95
N ARG A 94 -10.06 27.98 4.56
CA ARG A 94 -9.61 29.26 5.11
C ARG A 94 -9.56 30.38 4.05
N GLN A 95 -9.02 30.07 2.87
CA GLN A 95 -8.95 31.03 1.77
C GLN A 95 -10.34 31.42 1.25
N LEU A 96 -11.25 30.44 1.14
CA LEU A 96 -12.63 30.69 0.73
C LEU A 96 -13.37 31.59 1.72
N GLU A 97 -13.23 31.34 3.02
CA GLU A 97 -13.81 32.16 4.08
C GLU A 97 -13.29 33.61 4.02
N SER A 98 -11.98 33.80 3.86
CA SER A 98 -11.37 35.12 3.71
C SER A 98 -11.88 35.86 2.47
N LEU A 99 -12.03 35.16 1.35
CA LEU A 99 -12.57 35.74 0.12
C LEU A 99 -14.03 36.17 0.31
N ASN A 100 -14.85 35.31 0.91
CA ASN A 100 -16.26 35.60 1.17
C ASN A 100 -16.42 36.81 2.09
N GLN A 101 -15.60 36.94 3.13
CA GLN A 101 -15.60 38.10 4.01
C GLN A 101 -15.29 39.39 3.25
N ARG A 102 -14.26 39.40 2.41
CA ARG A 102 -13.91 40.57 1.56
C ARG A 102 -15.02 40.94 0.58
N ILE A 103 -15.70 39.94 0.01
CA ILE A 103 -16.85 40.17 -0.87
C ILE A 103 -17.99 40.82 -0.08
N GLN A 104 -18.29 40.33 1.12
CA GLN A 104 -19.35 40.87 1.95
C GLN A 104 -19.06 42.30 2.40
N GLU A 105 -17.83 42.60 2.81
CA GLU A 105 -17.40 43.95 3.15
C GLU A 105 -17.56 44.92 1.98
N LYS A 106 -17.20 44.49 0.76
CA LYS A 106 -17.40 45.30 -0.46
C LYS A 106 -18.89 45.56 -0.74
N LYS A 107 -19.76 44.57 -0.54
CA LYS A 107 -21.22 44.75 -0.68
C LYS A 107 -21.75 45.74 0.35
N ASN A 108 -21.37 45.58 1.61
CA ASN A 108 -21.80 46.48 2.69
C ASN A 108 -21.36 47.93 2.43
N LYS A 109 -20.10 48.15 1.97
CA LYS A 109 -19.61 49.48 1.60
C LYS A 109 -20.38 50.12 0.44
N ARG A 110 -20.74 49.34 -0.58
CA ARG A 110 -21.56 49.83 -1.69
C ARG A 110 -22.96 50.23 -1.22
N PHE A 111 -23.58 49.39 -0.40
CA PHE A 111 -24.90 49.66 0.16
C PHE A 111 -24.94 50.93 1.01
N ILE A 112 -23.94 51.14 1.88
CA ILE A 112 -23.82 52.38 2.66
C ILE A 112 -23.71 53.60 1.75
N LYS A 113 -22.87 53.53 0.71
CA LYS A 113 -22.70 54.63 -0.25
C LYS A 113 -24.01 54.94 -1.01
N GLU A 114 -24.78 53.93 -1.38
CA GLU A 114 -26.09 54.11 -2.03
C GLU A 114 -27.12 54.80 -1.11
N LEU A 115 -27.12 54.45 0.18
CA LEU A 115 -27.94 55.12 1.19
C LEU A 115 -27.54 56.58 1.39
N GLU A 116 -26.24 56.87 1.44
CA GLU A 116 -25.71 58.25 1.59
C GLU A 116 -26.04 59.15 0.39
N MET A 117 -26.16 58.60 -0.83
CA MET A 117 -26.54 59.37 -2.02
C MET A 117 -28.05 59.60 -2.17
N SER A 118 -28.87 58.92 -1.35
CA SER A 118 -30.33 58.98 -1.40
C SER A 118 -30.95 59.90 -0.33
N LEU A 119 -30.10 60.52 0.51
CA LEU A 119 -30.43 61.50 1.55
C LEU A 119 -30.01 62.91 1.10
#